data_AF-A0A0R2BBX2-F1
#
_entry.id   AF-A0A0R2BBX2-F1
#
_cell.length_a   1.000
_cell.length_b   1.000
_cell.length_c   1.000
_cell.angle_alpha   90.00
_cell.angle_beta   90.00
_cell.angle_gamma   90.00
#
_symmetry.space_group_name_H-M   'P 1'
#
loop_
_entity.id
_entity.type
_entity.pdbx_description
1 polymer ?
#
loop_
_entity_poly.entity_id
_entity_poly.type
_entity_poly.pdbx_seq_one_letter_code
_entity_poly.pdbx_strand_id
1 'polypeptide(L)'
;MKAAKPAVIESTGNSYDISVDDLKNSISISNQQNSQVFALSVESTDPQEAAVIANETASVFKSKIKSIMSVNNVTIVSKAVADNDKTSPKTTLITLAGLVLGFLAGIGYAFIKELTDTTVKDDDFLTETLGLTNLGHIASIRTKKTKSSLESSKENEKRSRRRVRI
;
A
#
# COMPACT_ATOMS: atom_id res chain seq x y z
N MET A 1 38.69 38.37 13.25
CA MET A 1 37.40 38.51 12.55
C MET A 1 36.33 37.82 13.38
N LYS A 2 35.32 38.55 13.85
CA LYS A 2 34.30 38.05 14.80
C LYS A 2 33.13 37.48 13.99
N ALA A 3 32.90 36.17 14.05
CA ALA A 3 31.81 35.52 13.33
C ALA A 3 30.46 36.11 13.78
N ALA A 4 29.59 36.41 12.82
CA ALA A 4 28.25 36.92 13.09
C ALA A 4 27.43 35.83 13.79
N LYS A 5 26.84 36.17 14.94
CA LYS A 5 25.93 35.29 15.67
C LYS A 5 24.62 35.19 14.87
N PRO A 6 24.04 33.98 14.70
CA PRO A 6 22.78 33.82 13.98
C PRO A 6 21.68 34.61 14.68
N ALA A 7 20.82 35.26 13.89
CA ALA A 7 19.67 35.98 14.40
C ALA A 7 18.71 34.99 15.08
N VAL A 8 18.48 35.15 16.38
CA VAL A 8 17.46 34.41 17.12
C VAL A 8 16.13 35.11 16.85
N ILE A 9 15.32 34.54 15.98
CA ILE A 9 13.94 34.97 15.74
C ILE A 9 13.05 34.31 16.81
N GLU A 10 12.32 35.11 17.58
CA GLU A 10 11.34 34.61 18.54
C GLU A 10 10.21 33.91 17.77
N SER A 11 10.10 32.60 17.97
CA SER A 11 9.06 31.77 17.36
C SER A 11 7.70 32.14 17.97
N THR A 12 6.87 32.82 17.19
CA THR A 12 5.54 33.31 17.60
C THR A 12 4.42 32.31 17.27
N GLY A 13 4.77 31.04 17.00
CA GLY A 13 3.82 29.97 16.65
C GLY A 13 3.88 28.77 17.60
N ASN A 14 2.85 27.92 17.54
CA ASN A 14 2.82 26.64 18.23
C ASN A 14 4.09 25.83 17.92
N SER A 15 4.69 25.22 18.95
CA SER A 15 5.92 24.45 18.80
C SER A 15 5.63 23.13 18.08
N TYR A 16 5.94 23.07 16.79
CA TYR A 16 6.02 21.81 16.05
C TYR A 16 7.45 21.29 16.17
N ASP A 17 7.60 20.06 16.67
CA ASP A 17 8.90 19.39 16.80
C ASP A 17 9.34 18.84 15.44
N ILE A 18 9.69 19.77 14.53
CA ILE A 18 10.15 19.48 13.17
C ILE A 18 11.61 19.89 13.06
N SER A 19 12.44 18.99 12.54
CA SER A 19 13.82 19.33 12.18
C SER A 19 13.84 20.30 10.99
N VAL A 20 14.82 21.19 10.96
CA VAL A 20 15.01 22.11 9.83
C VAL A 20 15.19 21.37 8.50
N ASP A 21 15.81 20.19 8.52
CA ASP A 21 15.99 19.38 7.32
C ASP A 21 14.69 18.74 6.85
N ASP A 22 13.84 18.28 7.78
CA ASP A 22 12.51 17.74 7.46
C ASP A 22 11.59 18.85 6.91
N LEU A 23 11.71 20.06 7.45
CA LEU A 23 11.00 21.23 6.94
C LEU A 23 11.44 21.59 5.52
N LYS A 24 12.74 21.51 5.21
CA LYS A 24 13.23 21.76 3.84
C LYS A 24 12.76 20.70 2.86
N ASN A 25 12.71 19.44 3.28
CA ASN A 25 12.29 18.33 2.41
C ASN A 25 10.78 18.31 2.16
N SER A 26 9.98 18.81 3.10
CA SER A 26 8.52 18.93 2.96
C SER A 26 8.08 20.11 2.09
N ILE A 27 8.91 21.15 1.97
CA ILE A 27 8.63 22.36 1.20
C ILE A 27 9.15 22.23 -0.23
N SER A 28 8.27 22.37 -1.21
CA SER A 28 8.62 22.45 -2.62
C SER A 28 8.10 23.73 -3.26
N ILE A 29 8.95 24.40 -4.03
CA ILE A 29 8.60 25.62 -4.76
C ILE A 29 8.72 25.34 -6.25
N SER A 30 7.62 25.56 -6.98
CA SER A 30 7.57 25.44 -8.42
C SER A 30 7.31 26.81 -9.07
N ASN A 31 8.02 27.10 -10.16
CA ASN A 31 7.69 28.19 -11.07
C ASN A 31 7.32 27.59 -12.43
N GLN A 32 6.36 28.19 -13.12
CA GLN A 32 6.10 27.88 -14.52
C GLN A 32 6.84 28.89 -15.39
N GLN A 33 7.47 28.41 -16.47
CA GLN A 33 8.11 29.30 -17.44
C GLN A 33 7.08 30.27 -18.01
N ASN A 34 7.42 31.56 -18.03
CA ASN A 34 6.54 32.67 -18.40
C ASN A 34 5.41 33.00 -17.40
N SER A 35 5.45 32.46 -16.18
CA SER A 35 4.49 32.81 -15.13
C SER A 35 5.12 33.74 -14.08
N GLN A 36 4.35 34.72 -13.63
CA GLN A 36 4.66 35.54 -12.45
C GLN A 36 4.10 34.92 -11.16
N VAL A 37 3.56 33.71 -11.25
CA VAL A 37 2.97 32.96 -10.14
C VAL A 37 3.94 31.89 -9.69
N PHE A 38 4.21 31.86 -8.39
CA PHE A 38 4.94 30.79 -7.72
C PHE A 38 3.96 29.86 -7.01
N ALA A 39 4.14 28.56 -7.18
CA ALA A 39 3.42 27.55 -6.42
C ALA A 39 4.32 27.06 -5.27
N LEU A 40 3.80 27.17 -4.05
CA LEU A 40 4.41 26.63 -2.84
C LEU A 40 3.57 25.42 -2.42
N SER A 41 4.20 24.26 -2.36
CA SER A 41 3.59 23.01 -1.91
C SER A 41 4.29 22.54 -0.64
N VAL A 42 3.50 22.12 0.35
CA VAL A 42 4.01 21.54 1.59
C VAL A 42 3.35 20.19 1.82
N GLU A 43 4.16 19.16 2.02
CA GLU A 43 3.69 17.82 2.36
C GLU A 43 3.92 17.54 3.85
N SER A 44 2.84 17.28 4.59
CA SER A 44 2.92 16.78 5.97
C SER A 44 1.96 15.61 6.19
N THR A 45 2.12 14.92 7.31
CA THR A 45 1.23 13.85 7.78
C THR A 45 -0.11 14.41 8.30
N ASP A 46 -0.12 15.62 8.86
CA ASP A 46 -1.31 16.33 9.29
C ASP A 46 -1.69 17.44 8.29
N PRO A 47 -2.90 17.41 7.69
CA PRO A 47 -3.42 18.47 6.84
C PRO A 47 -3.38 19.88 7.44
N GLN A 48 -3.64 20.00 8.76
CA GLN A 48 -3.66 21.29 9.45
C GLN A 48 -2.25 21.86 9.57
N GLU A 49 -1.29 21.00 9.92
CA GLU A 49 0.12 21.36 10.01
C GLU A 49 0.66 21.82 8.65
N ALA A 50 0.37 21.07 7.57
CA ALA A 50 0.78 21.45 6.22
C ALA A 50 0.23 22.83 5.81
N ALA A 51 -1.04 23.11 6.11
CA ALA A 51 -1.66 24.39 5.80
C ALA A 51 -1.03 25.55 6.60
N VAL A 52 -0.75 25.34 7.89
CA VAL A 52 -0.08 26.34 8.73
C VAL A 52 1.33 26.62 8.22
N ILE A 53 2.13 25.58 7.97
CA ILE A 53 3.51 25.72 7.47
C ILE A 53 3.52 26.45 6.12
N ALA A 54 2.62 26.09 5.19
CA ALA A 54 2.56 26.73 3.88
C ALA A 54 2.20 28.22 3.99
N ASN A 55 1.21 28.58 4.81
CA ASN A 55 0.80 29.96 5.01
C ASN A 55 1.89 30.81 5.69
N GLU A 56 2.54 30.27 6.73
CA GLU A 56 3.64 30.96 7.40
C GLU A 56 4.85 31.13 6.49
N THR A 57 5.23 30.07 5.77
CA THR A 57 6.31 30.13 4.78
C THR A 57 6.00 31.18 3.69
N ALA A 58 4.76 31.25 3.20
CA ALA A 58 4.36 32.27 2.23
C ALA A 58 4.44 33.69 2.80
N SER A 59 4.10 33.89 4.07
CA SER A 59 4.19 35.18 4.76
C SER A 59 5.64 35.65 4.92
N VAL A 60 6.52 34.75 5.39
CA VAL A 60 7.97 35.00 5.52
C VAL A 60 8.58 35.25 4.14
N PHE A 61 8.22 34.44 3.14
CA PHE A 61 8.68 34.60 1.76
C PHE A 61 8.29 35.97 1.19
N LYS A 62 7.03 36.38 1.32
CA LYS A 62 6.54 37.69 0.88
C LYS A 62 7.35 38.84 1.50
N SER A 63 7.69 38.73 2.77
CA SER A 63 8.47 39.76 3.48
C SER A 63 9.93 39.79 3.03
N LYS A 64 10.53 38.62 2.78
CA LYS A 64 11.95 38.50 2.43
C LYS A 64 12.24 38.78 0.95
N ILE A 65 11.35 38.37 0.05
CA ILE A 65 11.55 38.46 -1.41
C ILE A 65 11.65 39.90 -1.88
N LYS A 66 10.90 40.82 -1.24
CA LYS A 66 10.96 42.26 -1.51
C LYS A 66 12.38 42.82 -1.31
N SER A 67 13.09 42.35 -0.29
CA SER A 67 14.45 42.79 0.04
C SER A 67 15.53 42.18 -0.86
N ILE A 68 15.26 41.03 -1.50
CA ILE A 68 16.25 40.30 -2.29
C ILE A 68 16.15 40.68 -3.77
N MET A 69 14.93 40.78 -4.29
CA MET A 69 14.68 40.95 -5.73
C MET A 69 14.19 42.35 -6.11
N SER A 70 14.09 43.28 -5.14
CA SER A 70 13.58 44.65 -5.37
C SER A 70 12.24 44.70 -6.10
N VAL A 71 11.41 43.68 -5.91
CA VAL A 71 10.08 43.56 -6.51
C VAL A 71 9.04 44.23 -5.64
N ASN A 72 8.12 44.96 -6.27
CA ASN A 72 6.99 45.58 -5.59
C ASN A 72 5.74 44.71 -5.75
N ASN A 73 4.88 44.68 -4.73
CA ASN A 73 3.51 44.12 -4.78
C ASN A 73 3.39 42.58 -4.89
N VAL A 74 4.18 41.83 -4.12
CA VAL A 74 3.94 40.37 -3.96
C VAL A 74 2.67 40.13 -3.14
N THR A 75 1.73 39.37 -3.71
CA THR A 75 0.44 39.05 -3.08
C THR A 75 0.22 37.54 -3.07
N ILE A 76 -0.31 37.03 -1.98
CA ILE A 76 -0.73 35.64 -1.86
C ILE A 76 -2.06 35.51 -2.60
N VAL A 77 -2.05 34.85 -3.76
CA VAL A 77 -3.23 34.69 -4.62
C VAL A 77 -4.22 33.69 -4.01
N SER A 78 -3.70 32.61 -3.42
CA SER A 78 -4.48 31.59 -2.72
C SER A 78 -3.81 31.23 -1.40
N LYS A 79 -4.60 31.14 -0.33
CA LYS A 79 -4.11 30.66 0.98
C LYS A 79 -4.18 29.14 1.02
N ALA A 80 -3.24 28.52 1.73
CA ALA A 80 -3.29 27.09 1.96
C ALA A 80 -4.44 26.77 2.92
N VAL A 81 -5.23 25.75 2.57
CA VAL A 81 -6.31 25.20 3.40
C VAL A 81 -5.98 23.74 3.65
N ALA A 82 -6.32 23.24 4.82
CA ALA A 82 -6.12 21.83 5.16
C ALA A 82 -6.96 20.96 4.22
N ASP A 83 -6.27 20.17 3.42
CA ASP A 83 -6.89 19.20 2.52
C ASP A 83 -6.92 17.83 3.19
N ASN A 84 -8.11 17.25 3.31
CA ASN A 84 -8.28 15.92 3.91
C ASN A 84 -8.02 14.80 2.89
N ASP A 85 -7.89 15.14 1.60
CA ASP A 85 -7.60 14.18 0.57
C ASP A 85 -6.11 13.82 0.56
N LYS A 86 -5.84 12.51 0.65
CA LYS A 86 -4.47 11.98 0.68
C LYS A 86 -3.83 12.06 -0.71
N THR A 87 -2.82 12.91 -0.84
CA THR A 87 -2.06 13.10 -2.09
C THR A 87 -1.08 11.96 -2.38
N SER A 88 -0.60 11.27 -1.34
CA SER A 88 0.37 10.17 -1.45
C SER A 88 0.29 9.20 -0.25
N PRO A 89 0.56 7.90 -0.42
CA PRO A 89 0.71 7.15 -1.68
C PRO A 89 -0.62 6.89 -2.39
N LYS A 90 -0.58 6.80 -3.73
CA LYS A 90 -1.71 6.41 -4.59
C LYS A 90 -2.03 4.93 -4.42
N THR A 91 -2.84 4.60 -3.42
CA THR A 91 -3.19 3.21 -3.05
C THR A 91 -3.72 2.42 -4.23
N THR A 92 -4.61 2.99 -5.05
CA THR A 92 -5.17 2.34 -6.23
C THR A 92 -4.11 1.85 -7.22
N LEU A 93 -3.08 2.67 -7.47
CA LEU A 93 -2.00 2.32 -8.40
C LEU A 93 -1.14 1.19 -7.84
N ILE A 94 -0.80 1.27 -6.55
CA ILE A 94 0.01 0.24 -5.87
C ILE A 94 -0.73 -1.09 -5.78
N THR A 95 -2.03 -1.06 -5.43
CA THR A 95 -2.85 -2.27 -5.38
C THR A 95 -2.98 -2.92 -6.75
N LEU A 96 -3.19 -2.13 -7.81
CA LEU A 96 -3.26 -2.66 -9.17
C LEU A 96 -1.92 -3.27 -9.61
N ALA A 97 -0.81 -2.60 -9.33
CA ALA A 97 0.52 -3.14 -9.61
C ALA A 97 0.79 -4.45 -8.85
N GLY A 98 0.41 -4.51 -7.57
CA GLY A 98 0.51 -5.72 -6.74
C GLY A 98 -0.35 -6.87 -7.26
N LEU A 99 -1.55 -6.59 -7.75
CA LEU A 99 -2.44 -7.59 -8.35
C LEU A 99 -1.82 -8.20 -9.61
N VAL A 100 -1.29 -7.37 -10.50
CA VAL A 100 -0.65 -7.85 -11.75
C VAL A 100 0.60 -8.68 -11.43
N LEU A 101 1.45 -8.19 -10.53
CA LEU A 101 2.64 -8.93 -10.10
C LEU A 101 2.28 -10.27 -9.43
N GLY A 102 1.30 -10.27 -8.53
CA GLY A 102 0.82 -11.48 -7.87
C GLY A 102 0.22 -12.49 -8.85
N PHE A 103 -0.52 -12.01 -9.86
CA PHE A 103 -1.09 -12.86 -10.90
C PHE A 103 0.00 -13.53 -11.75
N LEU A 104 0.99 -12.76 -12.20
CA LEU A 104 2.12 -13.29 -12.96
C LEU A 104 2.95 -14.29 -12.14
N ALA A 105 3.21 -13.98 -10.87
CA ALA A 105 3.89 -14.89 -9.95
C ALA A 105 3.09 -16.18 -9.72
N GLY A 106 1.75 -16.08 -9.61
CA GLY A 106 0.86 -17.22 -9.46
C GLY A 106 0.87 -18.15 -10.68
N ILE A 107 0.85 -17.59 -11.90
CA ILE A 107 1.02 -18.35 -13.13
C ILE A 107 2.40 -19.02 -13.16
N GLY A 108 3.47 -18.28 -12.87
CA GLY A 108 4.82 -18.84 -12.81
C GLY A 108 4.92 -19.99 -11.81
N TYR A 109 4.31 -19.84 -10.63
CA TYR A 109 4.24 -20.90 -9.63
C TYR A 109 3.45 -22.12 -10.10
N ALA A 110 2.34 -21.93 -10.82
CA ALA A 110 1.57 -23.04 -11.39
C ALA A 110 2.40 -23.82 -12.42
N PHE A 111 3.16 -23.15 -13.28
CA PHE A 111 4.07 -23.81 -14.21
C PHE A 111 5.18 -24.59 -13.49
N ILE A 112 5.81 -24.00 -12.46
CA ILE A 112 6.83 -24.71 -11.68
C ILE A 112 6.24 -25.98 -11.06
N LYS A 113 5.02 -25.88 -10.53
CA LYS A 113 4.31 -27.02 -9.95
C LYS A 113 3.99 -28.09 -10.99
N GLU A 114 3.53 -27.71 -12.17
CA GLU A 114 3.22 -28.65 -13.26
C GLU A 114 4.47 -29.31 -13.83
N LEU A 115 5.56 -28.55 -14.04
CA LEU A 115 6.83 -29.10 -14.54
C LEU A 115 7.53 -30.02 -13.53
N THR A 116 7.26 -29.83 -12.23
CA THR A 116 7.78 -30.71 -11.17
C THR A 116 6.85 -31.91 -10.93
N ASP A 117 5.64 -31.93 -11.48
CA ASP A 117 4.72 -33.06 -11.38
C ASP A 117 5.18 -34.19 -12.32
N THR A 118 5.66 -35.29 -11.74
CA THR A 118 6.09 -36.49 -12.47
C THR A 118 4.96 -37.51 -12.67
N THR A 119 3.71 -37.15 -12.35
CA THR A 119 2.56 -38.04 -12.50
C THR A 119 2.23 -38.24 -13.98
N VAL A 120 2.24 -39.50 -14.43
CA VAL A 120 1.76 -39.88 -15.77
C VAL A 120 0.24 -39.81 -15.79
N LYS A 121 -0.32 -38.92 -16.64
CA LYS A 121 -1.76 -38.72 -16.81
C LYS A 121 -2.27 -39.10 -18.21
N ASP A 122 -1.37 -39.26 -19.17
CA ASP A 122 -1.71 -39.56 -20.57
C ASP A 122 -1.55 -41.04 -20.91
N ASP A 123 -2.58 -41.60 -21.54
CA ASP A 123 -2.58 -42.99 -22.04
C ASP A 123 -1.59 -43.19 -23.20
N ASP A 124 -1.37 -42.13 -23.97
CA ASP A 124 -0.41 -42.11 -25.08
C ASP A 124 1.03 -42.29 -24.56
N PHE A 125 1.34 -41.73 -23.38
CA PHE A 125 2.63 -41.96 -22.73
C PHE A 125 2.82 -43.45 -22.37
N LEU A 126 1.75 -44.13 -21.92
CA LEU A 126 1.80 -45.56 -21.60
C LEU A 126 1.97 -46.43 -22.85
N THR A 127 1.37 -46.03 -23.97
CA THR A 127 1.38 -46.83 -25.20
C THR A 127 2.63 -46.59 -26.04
N GLU A 128 3.01 -45.33 -26.26
CA GLU A 128 4.11 -44.95 -27.15
C GLU A 128 5.48 -44.96 -26.46
N THR A 129 5.56 -44.55 -25.19
CA THR A 129 6.84 -44.49 -24.46
C THR A 129 7.14 -45.80 -23.73
N LEU A 130 6.13 -46.42 -23.11
CA LEU A 130 6.29 -47.66 -22.35
C LEU A 130 5.94 -48.93 -23.16
N GLY A 131 5.38 -48.78 -24.37
CA GLY A 131 5.05 -49.90 -25.25
C GLY A 131 3.88 -50.77 -24.76
N LEU A 132 3.08 -50.27 -23.81
CA LEU A 132 2.00 -51.05 -23.19
C LEU A 132 0.76 -51.02 -24.08
N THR A 133 0.13 -52.16 -24.29
CA THR A 133 -1.16 -52.22 -25.01
C THR A 133 -2.28 -51.68 -24.11
N ASN A 134 -2.98 -50.63 -24.57
CA ASN A 134 -4.14 -50.08 -23.87
C ASN A 134 -5.30 -51.10 -23.88
N LEU A 135 -5.71 -51.56 -22.69
CA LEU A 135 -6.77 -52.56 -22.50
C LEU A 135 -8.16 -51.94 -22.26
N GLY A 136 -8.28 -50.61 -22.31
CA GLY A 136 -9.50 -49.86 -22.08
C GLY A 136 -9.60 -49.24 -20.68
N HIS A 137 -10.51 -48.27 -20.53
CA HIS A 137 -10.72 -47.53 -19.27
C HIS A 137 -11.77 -48.22 -18.39
N ILE A 138 -11.44 -48.47 -17.12
CA ILE A 138 -12.40 -48.89 -16.10
C ILE A 138 -12.75 -47.70 -15.22
N ALA A 139 -14.02 -47.30 -15.24
CA ALA A 139 -14.54 -46.30 -14.32
C ALA A 139 -14.56 -46.86 -12.89
N SER A 140 -13.62 -46.43 -12.04
CA SER A 140 -13.64 -46.76 -10.62
C SER A 140 -14.58 -45.83 -9.86
N ILE A 141 -15.78 -46.31 -9.53
CA ILE A 141 -16.69 -45.60 -8.62
C ILE A 141 -16.18 -45.84 -7.20
N ARG A 142 -15.46 -44.86 -6.63
CA ARG A 142 -15.12 -44.87 -5.21
C ARG A 142 -16.36 -44.52 -4.39
N THR A 143 -17.03 -45.52 -3.85
CA THR A 143 -18.07 -45.30 -2.83
C THR A 143 -17.42 -44.69 -1.59
N LYS A 144 -17.63 -43.39 -1.38
CA LYS A 144 -17.15 -42.68 -0.19
C LYS A 144 -17.71 -43.40 1.04
N LYS A 145 -16.86 -44.07 1.83
CA LYS A 145 -17.25 -44.62 3.13
C LYS A 145 -17.63 -43.45 4.04
N THR A 146 -18.92 -43.12 4.08
CA THR A 146 -19.48 -42.08 4.93
C THR A 146 -19.30 -42.47 6.39
N LYS A 147 -18.20 -42.01 7.02
CA LYS A 147 -17.90 -42.21 8.45
C LYS A 147 -18.76 -41.32 9.39
N SER A 148 -19.92 -40.81 8.97
CA SER A 148 -20.72 -39.89 9.82
C SER A 148 -21.82 -40.56 10.64
N SER A 149 -22.20 -41.81 10.37
CA SER A 149 -23.27 -42.50 11.10
C SER A 149 -22.80 -43.33 12.31
N LEU A 150 -21.50 -43.69 12.37
CA LEU A 150 -20.95 -44.50 13.46
C LEU A 150 -20.57 -43.69 14.70
N GLU A 151 -20.23 -42.40 14.56
CA GLU A 151 -19.94 -41.54 15.72
C GLU A 151 -21.22 -41.02 16.40
N SER A 152 -22.22 -40.63 15.61
CA SER A 152 -23.52 -40.15 16.13
C SER A 152 -24.26 -41.21 16.95
N SER A 153 -24.08 -42.50 16.62
CA SER A 153 -24.72 -43.61 17.35
C SER A 153 -24.05 -43.87 18.71
N LYS A 154 -22.72 -43.73 18.80
CA LYS A 154 -21.98 -43.89 20.08
C LYS A 154 -22.25 -42.75 21.05
N GLU A 155 -22.44 -41.53 20.55
CA GLU A 155 -22.74 -40.37 21.40
C GLU A 155 -24.18 -40.41 21.96
N ASN A 156 -25.15 -40.83 21.15
CA ASN A 156 -26.55 -40.98 21.60
C ASN A 156 -26.72 -42.12 22.62
N GLU A 157 -26.02 -43.24 22.44
CA GLU A 157 -26.04 -44.34 23.40
C GLU A 157 -25.43 -43.93 24.76
N LYS A 158 -24.33 -43.17 24.74
CA LYS A 158 -23.67 -42.66 25.95
C LYS A 158 -24.51 -41.59 26.67
N ARG A 159 -25.28 -40.77 25.93
CA ARG A 159 -26.25 -39.82 26.49
C ARG A 159 -27.48 -40.50 27.10
N SER A 160 -27.98 -41.55 26.45
CA SER A 160 -29.13 -42.32 26.94
C SER A 160 -28.81 -43.01 28.27
N ARG A 161 -27.64 -43.67 28.38
CA ARG A 161 -27.19 -44.32 29.62
C ARG A 161 -26.96 -43.36 30.80
N ARG A 162 -26.73 -42.07 30.55
CA ARG A 162 -26.60 -41.04 31.60
C ARG A 162 -27.93 -40.56 32.17
N ARG A 163 -29.05 -40.76 31.46
CA ARG A 163 -30.38 -40.28 31.89
C ARG A 163 -31.19 -41.28 32.71
N VAL A 164 -30.69 -42.51 32.89
CA VAL A 164 -31.40 -43.60 33.59
C VAL A 164 -30.91 -43.79 35.05
N ARG A 165 -30.09 -42.87 35.57
CA ARG A 165 -29.76 -42.85 37.00
C ARG A 165 -30.61 -41.79 37.70
N ILE A 166 -31.76 -42.21 38.21
CA ILE A 166 -32.51 -41.56 39.28
C ILE A 166 -32.66 -42.62 40.38
#